data_AF-A0A9D8QB51-F1
#
_entry.id   AF-A0A9D8QB51-F1
#
_cell.length_a   1.000
_cell.length_b   1.000
_cell.length_c   1.000
_cell.angle_alpha   90.00
_cell.angle_beta   90.00
_cell.angle_gamma   90.00
#
_symmetry.space_group_name_H-M   'P 1'
#
loop_
_entity.id
_entity.type
_entity.pdbx_description
1 polymer ?
#
loop_
_entity_poly.entity_id
_entity_poly.type
_entity_poly.pdbx_seq_one_letter_code
_entity_poly.pdbx_strand_id
1 'polypeptide(L)'
;MSLDPINLAAFLGMALVTYLTRIAGLALVGRLNLTPRAQAAFDAIPPAVLIAVIAPSALATGWVETVAALVSGLAATRLPLLGVVAVGVATVVGLRALF
;
A
#
# COMPACT_ATOMS: atom_id res chain seq x y z
N MET A 1 -7.10 -31.87 0.34
CA MET A 1 -6.53 -30.72 -0.37
C MET A 1 -5.69 -31.24 -1.53
N SER A 2 -6.26 -31.35 -2.72
CA SER A 2 -5.54 -31.74 -3.93
C SER A 2 -4.81 -30.53 -4.51
N LEU A 3 -3.56 -30.73 -4.95
CA LEU A 3 -2.85 -29.74 -5.74
C LEU A 3 -3.44 -29.75 -7.14
N ASP A 4 -4.25 -28.75 -7.46
CA ASP A 4 -4.74 -28.54 -8.81
C ASP A 4 -3.58 -28.06 -9.71
N PRO A 5 -3.19 -28.83 -10.75
CA PRO A 5 -2.08 -28.46 -11.62
C PRO A 5 -2.20 -27.07 -12.23
N ILE A 6 -3.44 -26.59 -12.49
CA ILE A 6 -3.65 -25.26 -13.09
C ILE A 6 -3.35 -24.14 -12.10
N ASN A 7 -3.76 -24.29 -10.84
CA ASN A 7 -3.50 -23.32 -9.79
C ASN A 7 -2.01 -23.30 -9.45
N LEU A 8 -1.37 -24.47 -9.44
CA LEU A 8 0.07 -24.57 -9.24
C LEU A 8 0.84 -23.85 -10.35
N ALA A 9 0.48 -24.08 -11.62
CA ALA A 9 1.07 -23.38 -12.76
C ALA A 9 0.84 -21.87 -12.67
N ALA A 10 -0.36 -21.42 -12.27
CA ALA A 10 -0.68 -20.01 -12.11
C ALA A 10 0.16 -19.34 -11.01
N PHE A 11 0.30 -19.98 -9.84
CA PHE A 11 1.14 -19.46 -8.75
C PHE A 11 2.61 -19.38 -9.16
N LEU A 12 3.13 -20.40 -9.84
CA LEU A 12 4.50 -20.38 -10.35
C LEU A 12 4.70 -19.30 -11.41
N GLY A 13 3.73 -19.10 -12.30
CA GLY A 13 3.75 -18.03 -13.29
C GLY A 13 3.75 -16.63 -12.65
N MET A 14 2.87 -16.38 -11.68
CA MET A 14 2.83 -15.12 -10.95
C MET A 14 4.13 -14.89 -10.16
N ALA A 15 4.66 -15.92 -9.52
CA ALA A 15 5.93 -15.85 -8.79
C ALA A 15 7.08 -15.51 -9.74
N LEU A 16 7.17 -16.19 -10.90
CA LEU A 16 8.19 -15.95 -11.91
C LEU A 16 8.17 -14.49 -12.37
N VAL A 17 7.01 -13.96 -12.77
CA VAL A 17 6.87 -12.56 -13.22
C VAL A 17 7.22 -11.58 -12.10
N THR A 18 6.82 -11.87 -10.86
CA THR A 18 7.14 -11.03 -9.69
C THR A 18 8.65 -10.96 -9.46
N TYR A 19 9.35 -12.09 -9.51
CA TYR A 19 10.80 -12.10 -9.33
C TYR A 19 11.53 -11.47 -10.51
N LEU A 20 11.08 -11.70 -11.74
CA LEU A 20 11.67 -11.08 -12.92
C LEU A 20 11.58 -9.54 -12.86
N THR A 21 10.43 -8.99 -12.47
CA THR A 21 10.26 -7.53 -12.31
C THR A 21 11.10 -6.96 -11.17
N ARG A 22 11.23 -7.66 -10.04
CA ARG A 22 12.14 -7.27 -8.94
C ARG A 22 13.60 -7.26 -9.36
N ILE A 23 14.07 -8.34 -9.99
CA ILE A 23 15.47 -8.47 -10.44
C ILE A 23 15.77 -7.40 -11.50
N ALA A 24 14.85 -7.18 -12.44
CA ALA A 24 14.99 -6.11 -13.43
C ALA A 24 15.11 -4.75 -12.74
N GLY A 25 14.24 -4.43 -11.78
CA GLY A 25 14.32 -3.19 -11.00
C GLY A 25 15.69 -3.01 -10.33
N LEU A 26 16.17 -4.02 -9.61
CA LEU A 26 17.50 -3.99 -8.97
C LEU A 26 18.64 -3.82 -9.97
N ALA A 27 18.56 -4.49 -11.12
CA ALA A 27 19.57 -4.38 -12.17
C ALA A 27 19.60 -2.99 -12.84
N LEU A 28 18.44 -2.32 -12.93
CA LEU A 28 18.31 -0.98 -13.49
C LEU A 28 18.70 0.12 -12.50
N VAL A 29 18.52 -0.08 -11.19
CA VAL A 29 18.65 0.95 -10.13
C VAL A 29 20.03 1.63 -10.00
N GLY A 30 21.09 1.12 -10.65
CA GLY A 30 22.39 1.81 -10.69
C GLY A 30 22.86 2.22 -12.09
N ARG A 31 22.06 1.93 -13.14
CA ARG A 31 22.47 2.08 -14.55
C ARG A 31 21.74 3.22 -15.26
N LEU A 32 20.71 3.79 -14.63
CA LEU A 32 19.94 4.90 -15.19
C LEU A 32 20.54 6.22 -14.71
N ASN A 33 21.16 6.97 -15.62
CA ASN A 33 21.54 8.37 -15.36
C ASN A 33 20.29 9.25 -15.45
N LEU A 34 19.58 9.38 -14.34
CA LEU A 34 18.34 10.14 -14.26
C LEU A 34 18.63 11.64 -14.12
N THR A 35 17.86 12.47 -14.82
CA THR A 35 17.87 13.92 -14.57
C THR A 35 17.28 14.22 -13.19
N PRO A 36 17.60 15.37 -12.55
CA PRO A 36 17.09 15.70 -11.22
C PRO A 36 15.56 15.62 -11.09
N ARG A 37 14.83 15.98 -12.16
CA ARG A 37 13.36 15.87 -12.20
C ARG A 37 12.88 14.43 -12.26
N ALA A 38 13.56 13.57 -13.03
CA ALA A 38 13.22 12.16 -13.11
C ALA A 38 13.48 11.46 -11.77
N GLN A 39 14.61 11.75 -11.10
CA GLN A 39 14.91 11.18 -9.78
C GLN A 39 13.80 11.53 -8.76
N ALA A 40 13.40 12.80 -8.69
CA ALA A 40 12.31 13.22 -7.79
C ALA A 40 10.99 12.50 -8.09
N ALA A 41 10.68 12.24 -9.37
CA ALA A 41 9.52 11.45 -9.75
C ALA A 41 9.65 9.99 -9.29
N PHE A 42 10.82 9.36 -9.48
CA PHE A 42 11.09 7.99 -9.02
C PHE A 42 10.97 7.85 -7.50
N ASP A 43 11.50 8.80 -6.74
CA ASP A 43 11.44 8.81 -5.28
C ASP A 43 9.98 8.95 -4.76
N ALA A 44 9.10 9.57 -5.56
CA ALA A 44 7.68 9.74 -5.24
C ALA A 44 6.82 8.51 -5.61
N ILE A 45 7.30 7.57 -6.43
CA ILE A 45 6.52 6.41 -6.86
C ILE A 45 6.09 5.53 -5.68
N PRO A 46 6.97 5.10 -4.76
CA PRO A 46 6.58 4.21 -3.66
C PRO A 46 5.45 4.78 -2.78
N PRO A 47 5.52 6.02 -2.25
CA PRO A 47 4.42 6.57 -1.47
C PRO A 47 3.15 6.80 -2.31
N ALA A 48 3.29 7.18 -3.58
CA ALA A 48 2.14 7.36 -4.47
C ALA A 48 1.36 6.06 -4.70
N VAL A 49 2.04 4.93 -4.88
CA VAL A 49 1.39 3.62 -5.04
C VAL A 49 0.63 3.21 -3.78
N LEU A 50 1.21 3.45 -2.59
CA LEU A 50 0.53 3.18 -1.32
C LEU A 50 -0.77 4.00 -1.21
N ILE A 51 -0.71 5.29 -1.53
CA ILE A 51 -1.89 6.15 -1.50
C ILE A 51 -2.90 5.78 -2.58
N ALA A 52 -2.48 5.37 -3.78
CA ALA A 52 -3.40 4.94 -4.83
C ALA A 52 -4.23 3.71 -4.41
N VAL A 53 -3.68 2.84 -3.57
CA VAL A 53 -4.39 1.67 -3.03
C VAL A 53 -5.26 2.03 -1.81
N ILE A 54 -4.79 2.93 -0.94
CA ILE A 54 -5.45 3.28 0.32
C ILE A 54 -6.56 4.33 0.12
N ALA A 55 -6.37 5.30 -0.78
CA ALA A 55 -7.35 6.36 -1.02
C ALA A 55 -8.75 5.85 -1.38
N PRO A 56 -8.94 4.87 -2.30
CA PRO A 56 -10.28 4.36 -2.58
C PRO A 56 -10.90 3.63 -1.38
N SER A 57 -10.11 2.89 -0.59
CA SER A 57 -10.64 2.25 0.61
C SER A 57 -10.94 3.23 1.74
N ALA A 58 -10.32 4.41 1.76
CA ALA A 58 -10.63 5.47 2.72
C ALA A 58 -11.85 6.31 2.32
N LEU A 59 -12.05 6.55 1.01
CA LEU A 59 -13.04 7.51 0.52
C LEU A 59 -14.29 6.88 -0.10
N ALA A 60 -14.18 5.67 -0.67
CA ALA A 60 -15.26 5.07 -1.46
C ALA A 60 -16.02 3.93 -0.75
N THR A 61 -15.58 3.48 0.43
CA THR A 61 -16.24 2.40 1.17
C THR A 61 -17.37 2.89 2.09
N GLY A 62 -17.25 4.10 2.64
CA GLY A 62 -18.21 4.63 3.59
C GLY A 62 -17.69 5.79 4.43
N TRP A 63 -18.61 6.51 5.08
CA TRP A 63 -18.25 7.65 5.93
C TRP A 63 -17.44 7.22 7.17
N VAL A 64 -17.64 5.98 7.63
CA VAL A 64 -16.91 5.41 8.77
C VAL A 64 -15.41 5.30 8.47
N GLU A 65 -15.06 4.72 7.32
CA GLU A 65 -13.65 4.60 6.90
C GLU A 65 -13.04 5.97 6.60
N THR A 66 -13.81 6.90 6.04
CA THR A 66 -13.35 8.28 5.79
C THR A 66 -13.00 8.99 7.11
N VAL A 67 -13.88 8.93 8.11
CA VAL A 67 -13.63 9.55 9.41
C VAL A 67 -12.41 8.91 10.09
N ALA A 68 -12.29 7.58 10.05
CA ALA A 68 -11.14 6.91 10.63
C ALA A 68 -9.83 7.24 9.92
N ALA A 69 -9.83 7.38 8.59
CA ALA A 69 -8.67 7.83 7.83
C ALA A 69 -8.28 9.27 8.20
N LEU A 70 -9.27 10.16 8.38
CA LEU A 70 -9.07 11.55 8.80
C LEU A 70 -8.45 11.63 10.21
N VAL A 71 -9.01 10.89 11.16
CA VAL A 71 -8.48 10.80 12.53
C VAL A 71 -7.07 10.20 12.54
N SER A 72 -6.80 9.18 11.74
CA SER A 72 -5.46 8.60 11.58
C SER A 72 -4.47 9.63 11.03
N GLY A 73 -4.87 10.42 10.04
CA GLY A 73 -4.06 11.51 9.48
C GLY A 73 -3.74 12.58 10.51
N LEU A 74 -4.70 12.96 11.35
CA LEU A 74 -4.48 13.91 12.45
C LEU A 74 -3.54 13.31 13.51
N ALA A 75 -3.74 12.05 13.89
CA ALA A 75 -2.89 11.34 14.84
C ALA A 75 -1.43 11.23 14.36
N ALA A 76 -1.21 11.05 13.06
CA ALA A 76 0.13 10.95 12.46
C ALA A 76 1.01 12.20 12.66
N THR A 77 0.42 13.35 12.95
CA THR A 77 1.17 14.59 13.21
C THR A 77 1.81 14.65 14.60
N ARG A 78 1.35 13.82 15.55
CA ARG A 78 1.74 13.89 16.96
C ARG A 78 2.17 12.55 17.56
N LEU A 79 1.73 11.43 17.01
CA LEU A 79 1.94 10.09 17.58
C LEU A 79 2.93 9.26 16.77
N PRO A 80 3.65 8.31 17.40
CA PRO A 80 4.43 7.31 16.68
C PRO A 80 3.50 6.38 15.88
N LEU A 81 4.03 5.68 14.87
CA LEU A 81 3.26 4.81 13.97
C LEU A 81 2.33 3.84 14.70
N LEU A 82 2.80 3.20 15.79
CA LEU A 82 1.96 2.31 16.59
C LEU A 82 0.76 3.02 17.22
N GLY A 83 0.94 4.26 17.69
CA GLY A 83 -0.14 5.07 18.24
C GLY A 83 -1.16 5.46 17.17
N VAL A 84 -0.70 5.83 15.97
CA VAL A 84 -1.57 6.13 14.83
C VAL A 84 -2.43 4.93 14.46
N VAL A 85 -1.81 3.75 14.36
CA VAL A 85 -2.51 2.49 14.06
C VAL A 85 -3.55 2.19 15.14
N ALA A 86 -3.19 2.29 16.42
CA ALA A 86 -4.11 2.04 17.53
C ALA A 86 -5.33 2.97 17.48
N VAL A 87 -5.10 4.27 17.26
CA VAL A 87 -6.18 5.28 17.16
C VAL A 87 -7.06 5.02 15.93
N GLY A 88 -6.46 4.74 14.77
CA GLY A 88 -7.21 4.45 13.54
C GLY A 88 -8.10 3.21 13.68
N VAL A 89 -7.54 2.11 14.20
CA VAL A 89 -8.28 0.86 14.44
C VAL A 89 -9.41 1.08 15.44
N ALA A 90 -9.13 1.75 16.57
CA ALA A 90 -10.15 2.06 17.58
C ALA A 90 -11.29 2.90 16.99
N THR A 91 -10.97 3.84 16.09
CA THR A 91 -11.96 4.70 15.42
C THR A 91 -12.86 3.90 14.49
N VAL A 92 -12.30 3.07 13.58
CA VAL A 92 -13.11 2.25 12.66
C VAL A 92 -13.99 1.27 13.44
N VAL A 93 -13.40 0.55 14.41
CA VAL A 93 -14.11 -0.47 15.18
C VAL A 93 -15.22 0.16 16.02
N GLY A 94 -14.94 1.28 16.69
CA GLY A 94 -15.93 1.99 17.48
C GLY A 94 -17.10 2.51 16.64
N LEU A 95 -16.82 3.10 15.47
CA LEU A 95 -17.85 3.59 14.57
C LEU A 95 -18.69 2.45 13.96
N ARG A 96 -18.07 1.35 13.51
CA ARG A 96 -18.78 0.16 13.00
C ARG A 96 -19.60 -0.57 14.07
N ALA A 97 -19.27 -0.40 15.35
CA ALA A 97 -20.07 -0.98 16.43
C ALA A 97 -21.35 -0.18 16.71
N LEU A 98 -21.40 1.08 16.29
CA LEU A 98 -22.52 2.00 16.53
C LEU A 98 -23.44 2.14 15.30
N PHE A 99 -22.94 1.85 14.10
CA PHE A 99 -23.62 2.03 12.81
C PHE A 99 -23.36 0.84 11.89
#